data_AF-A0A561VFW5-F1
#
_entry.id   AF-A0A561VFW5-F1
#
_cell.length_a   1.000
_cell.length_b   1.000
_cell.length_c   1.000
_cell.angle_alpha   90.00
_cell.angle_beta   90.00
_cell.angle_gamma   90.00
#
_symmetry.space_group_name_H-M   'P 1'
#
loop_
_entity.id
_entity.type
_entity.pdbx_description
1 polymer ?
#
loop_
_entity_poly.entity_id
_entity_poly.type
_entity_poly.pdbx_seq_one_letter_code
_entity_poly.pdbx_strand_id
1 'polypeptide(L)'
;MSDASWHHAPDLVERLVDTIPTLVKSKQQTIDFFRSAGVPDSILQKHQAALRADSSSVSKYGIARSVIQDLNAGGDRFLRERREIVRLVTQWEDFSLSWPNDQDKARGLVAAVRQIVGARDSFARMQRERDQERQARIRESERLVDQKRKRQAARTALRARIVELRGESNAQRRGVLIESILSDLCAVEGIQVREPFEIRNAGTVEEQIDGVVMADHHLYLVEVKWWNAPIDITPMSSHLLRLFRRPDVRGLFISNSGYTEPAVQACREVLSQKLMILAELNEIIFLLEGDRPLEEWIREKASIVLMEREPFRVVMNH
;
A
#
# COMPACT_ATOMS: atom_id res chain seq x y z
N MET A 1 -2.39 -29.30 -3.40
CA MET A 1 -1.51 -30.38 -2.91
C MET A 1 -1.72 -30.43 -1.41
N SER A 2 -2.23 -31.56 -0.93
CA SER A 2 -2.84 -31.74 0.40
C SER A 2 -1.92 -31.34 1.55
N ASP A 3 -2.43 -30.46 2.40
CA ASP A 3 -1.78 -29.89 3.57
C ASP A 3 -1.60 -30.95 4.66
N ALA A 4 -0.55 -31.76 4.56
CA ALA A 4 -0.17 -32.80 5.53
C ALA A 4 0.47 -32.19 6.81
N SER A 5 -0.01 -31.02 7.24
CA SER A 5 0.68 -30.15 8.20
C SER A 5 0.32 -30.43 9.67
N TRP A 6 -0.67 -31.29 9.93
CA TRP A 6 -1.19 -31.47 11.28
C TRP A 6 -1.16 -32.90 11.77
N HIS A 7 -0.04 -33.62 11.59
CA HIS A 7 0.27 -34.82 12.37
C HIS A 7 1.27 -34.49 13.47
N HIS A 8 1.11 -35.06 14.68
CA HIS A 8 2.26 -35.08 15.59
C HIS A 8 3.36 -35.84 14.87
N ALA A 9 4.46 -35.16 14.57
CA ALA A 9 5.61 -35.80 13.97
C ALA A 9 6.13 -36.93 14.90
N PRO A 10 6.82 -37.94 14.35
CA PRO A 10 7.22 -39.14 15.10
C PRO A 10 7.98 -38.84 16.39
N ASP A 11 8.87 -37.84 16.38
CA ASP A 11 9.63 -37.39 17.54
C ASP A 11 8.74 -36.84 18.68
N LEU A 12 7.72 -36.05 18.35
CA LEU A 12 6.77 -35.52 19.34
C LEU A 12 5.88 -36.63 19.89
N VAL A 13 5.47 -37.60 19.05
CA VAL A 13 4.70 -38.77 19.50
C VAL A 13 5.48 -39.55 20.56
N GLU A 14 6.72 -39.93 20.26
CA GLU A 14 7.56 -40.68 21.20
C GLU A 14 7.76 -39.90 22.51
N ARG A 15 8.01 -38.59 22.44
CA ARG A 15 8.15 -37.76 23.65
C ARG A 15 6.87 -37.68 24.46
N LEU A 16 5.70 -37.57 23.85
CA LEU A 16 4.42 -37.57 24.58
C LEU A 16 4.15 -38.93 25.23
N VAL A 17 4.47 -40.03 24.54
CA VAL A 17 4.34 -41.40 25.06
C VAL A 17 5.26 -41.63 26.25
N ASP A 18 6.46 -41.06 26.24
CA ASP A 18 7.38 -41.14 27.39
C ASP A 18 6.92 -40.27 28.55
N THR A 19 6.35 -39.09 28.26
CA THR A 19 6.01 -38.07 29.26
C THR A 19 4.74 -38.41 30.03
N ILE A 20 3.61 -38.61 29.34
CA ILE A 20 2.28 -38.69 29.96
C ILE A 20 2.20 -39.76 31.06
N PRO A 21 2.73 -41.00 30.88
CA PRO A 21 2.77 -42.01 31.92
C PRO A 21 3.51 -41.59 33.20
N THR A 22 4.49 -40.69 33.10
CA THR A 22 5.28 -40.22 34.26
C THR A 22 4.57 -39.14 35.06
N LEU A 23 3.56 -38.47 34.48
CA LEU A 23 2.81 -37.38 35.14
C LEU A 23 1.78 -37.88 36.16
N VAL A 24 1.40 -39.16 36.09
CA VAL A 24 0.32 -39.75 36.90
C VAL A 24 0.70 -41.13 37.48
N LYS A 25 0.07 -41.54 38.58
CA LYS A 25 0.45 -42.76 39.32
C LYS A 25 -0.12 -44.03 38.69
N SER A 26 -1.39 -44.01 38.27
CA SER A 26 -2.13 -45.22 37.88
C SER A 26 -2.52 -45.27 36.40
N LYS A 27 -2.85 -46.48 35.92
CA LYS A 27 -3.36 -46.74 34.56
C LYS A 27 -4.71 -46.04 34.31
N GLN A 28 -5.56 -45.97 35.34
CA GLN A 28 -6.82 -45.25 35.28
C GLN A 28 -6.58 -43.74 35.11
N GLN A 29 -5.65 -43.15 35.87
CA GLN A 29 -5.31 -41.73 35.72
C GLN A 29 -4.71 -41.41 34.35
N THR A 30 -4.00 -42.35 33.71
CA THR A 30 -3.55 -42.17 32.32
C THR A 30 -4.73 -42.06 31.36
N ILE A 31 -5.78 -42.87 31.52
CA ILE A 31 -7.02 -42.77 30.74
C ILE A 31 -7.73 -41.45 31.04
N ASP A 32 -7.81 -41.06 32.32
CA ASP A 32 -8.49 -39.83 32.74
C ASP A 32 -7.77 -38.57 32.22
N PHE A 33 -6.44 -38.60 32.10
CA PHE A 33 -5.66 -37.56 31.42
C PHE A 33 -6.14 -37.37 29.98
N PHE A 34 -6.25 -38.44 29.20
CA PHE A 34 -6.73 -38.35 27.82
C PHE A 34 -8.20 -37.90 27.75
N ARG A 35 -9.04 -38.37 28.68
CA ARG A 35 -10.43 -37.89 28.79
C ARG A 35 -10.49 -36.38 29.05
N SER A 36 -9.62 -35.86 29.92
CA SER A 36 -9.52 -34.42 30.19
C SER A 36 -9.05 -33.61 28.97
N ALA A 37 -8.28 -34.22 28.08
CA ALA A 37 -7.89 -33.64 26.80
C ALA A 37 -9.00 -33.68 25.74
N GLY A 38 -10.19 -34.18 26.09
CA GLY A 38 -11.34 -34.28 25.19
C GLY A 38 -11.33 -35.52 24.30
N VAL A 39 -10.47 -36.52 24.55
CA VAL A 39 -10.45 -37.75 23.75
C VAL A 39 -11.78 -38.49 23.92
N PRO A 40 -12.48 -38.83 22.81
CA PRO A 40 -13.81 -39.43 22.88
C PRO A 40 -13.77 -40.85 23.46
N ASP A 41 -14.84 -41.24 24.14
CA ASP A 41 -14.96 -42.58 24.72
C ASP A 41 -14.89 -43.69 23.67
N SER A 42 -15.22 -43.41 22.41
CA SER A 42 -15.02 -44.36 21.29
C SER A 42 -13.56 -44.82 21.14
N ILE A 43 -12.58 -44.01 21.56
CA ILE A 43 -11.16 -44.37 21.60
C ILE A 43 -10.78 -44.96 22.97
N LEU A 44 -11.31 -44.39 24.07
CA LEU A 44 -10.89 -44.77 25.42
C LEU A 44 -11.51 -46.07 25.93
N GLN A 45 -12.69 -46.47 25.44
CA GLN A 45 -13.46 -47.60 25.95
C GLN A 45 -12.70 -48.92 25.86
N LYS A 46 -11.94 -49.16 24.78
CA LYS A 46 -11.10 -50.37 24.64
C LYS A 46 -10.05 -50.47 25.75
N HIS A 47 -9.46 -49.35 26.15
CA HIS A 47 -8.46 -49.30 27.21
C HIS A 47 -9.09 -49.46 28.60
N GLN A 48 -10.27 -48.89 28.82
CA GLN A 48 -11.03 -49.08 30.05
C GLN A 48 -11.46 -50.54 30.23
N ALA A 49 -11.95 -51.16 29.15
CA ALA A 49 -12.36 -52.57 29.16
C ALA A 49 -11.16 -53.49 29.42
N ALA A 50 -10.04 -53.28 28.74
CA ALA A 50 -8.81 -54.06 28.96
C ALA A 50 -8.29 -53.92 30.40
N LEU A 51 -8.30 -52.70 30.96
CA LEU A 51 -7.86 -52.44 32.33
C LEU A 51 -8.75 -53.16 33.37
N ARG A 52 -10.07 -53.26 33.13
CA ARG A 52 -11.02 -53.98 34.00
C ARG A 52 -10.89 -55.49 33.88
N ALA A 53 -10.61 -56.00 32.67
CA ALA A 53 -10.52 -57.43 32.40
C ALA A 53 -9.23 -58.03 32.96
N ASP A 54 -8.09 -57.44 32.62
CA ASP A 54 -6.80 -57.83 33.16
C ASP A 54 -5.86 -56.63 33.21
N SER A 55 -5.75 -56.05 34.41
CA SER A 55 -4.88 -54.90 34.61
C SER A 55 -3.42 -55.20 34.31
N SER A 56 -2.94 -56.44 34.42
CA SER A 56 -1.53 -56.81 34.20
C SER A 56 -1.14 -56.80 32.71
N SER A 57 -2.09 -57.09 31.83
CA SER A 57 -1.92 -57.07 30.36
C SER A 57 -1.70 -55.68 29.75
N VAL A 58 -1.96 -54.61 30.51
CA VAL A 58 -1.91 -53.23 30.01
C VAL A 58 -0.87 -52.41 30.77
N SER A 59 -0.08 -51.59 30.08
CA SER A 59 0.84 -50.63 30.70
C SER A 59 0.41 -49.17 30.43
N LYS A 60 0.85 -48.23 31.29
CA LYS A 60 0.58 -46.79 31.07
C LYS A 60 1.13 -46.32 29.71
N TYR A 61 2.34 -46.75 29.37
CA TYR A 61 3.00 -46.45 28.09
C TYR A 61 2.23 -47.05 26.90
N GLY A 62 1.70 -48.28 27.04
CA GLY A 62 0.87 -48.92 26.02
C GLY A 62 -0.44 -48.17 25.76
N ILE A 63 -1.12 -47.71 26.83
CA ILE A 63 -2.31 -46.86 26.71
C ILE A 63 -1.96 -45.56 25.98
N ALA A 64 -0.93 -44.85 26.45
CA ALA A 64 -0.54 -43.56 25.86
C ALA A 64 -0.18 -43.70 24.37
N ARG A 65 0.61 -44.71 24.01
CA ARG A 65 0.99 -45.00 22.63
C ARG A 65 -0.22 -45.27 21.75
N SER A 66 -1.11 -46.18 22.17
CA SER A 66 -2.29 -46.53 21.37
C SER A 66 -3.21 -45.34 21.17
N VAL A 67 -3.51 -44.58 22.23
CA VAL A 67 -4.41 -43.41 22.12
C VAL A 67 -3.82 -42.36 21.18
N ILE A 68 -2.54 -42.01 21.35
CA ILE A 68 -1.88 -41.00 20.50
C ILE A 68 -1.83 -41.46 19.04
N GLN A 69 -1.58 -42.75 18.78
CA GLN A 69 -1.58 -43.32 17.44
C GLN A 69 -2.96 -43.27 16.78
N ASP A 70 -4.03 -43.64 17.51
CA ASP A 70 -5.40 -43.58 16.99
C ASP A 70 -5.81 -42.14 16.63
N LEU A 71 -5.47 -41.18 17.50
CA LEU A 71 -5.73 -39.77 17.26
C LEU A 71 -4.93 -39.25 16.05
N ASN A 72 -3.66 -39.65 15.93
CA ASN A 72 -2.84 -39.26 14.78
C ASN A 72 -3.35 -39.87 13.47
N ALA A 73 -3.79 -41.13 13.48
CA ALA A 73 -4.33 -41.81 12.31
C ALA A 73 -5.65 -41.20 11.83
N GLY A 74 -6.47 -40.65 12.74
CA GLY A 74 -7.72 -39.96 12.38
C GLY A 74 -7.54 -38.55 11.80
N GLY A 75 -6.31 -38.02 11.71
CA GLY A 75 -6.01 -36.76 11.02
C GLY A 75 -6.77 -35.56 11.60
N ASP A 76 -7.31 -34.70 10.74
CA ASP A 76 -7.97 -33.44 11.13
C ASP A 76 -9.19 -33.65 12.03
N ARG A 77 -9.84 -34.82 11.95
CA ARG A 77 -10.96 -35.18 12.82
C ARG A 77 -10.61 -35.05 14.31
N PHE A 78 -9.35 -35.34 14.66
CA PHE A 78 -8.85 -35.30 16.04
C PHE A 78 -7.80 -34.21 16.27
N LEU A 79 -7.82 -33.14 15.47
CA LEU A 79 -6.88 -32.04 15.59
C LEU A 79 -6.98 -31.34 16.96
N ARG A 80 -8.20 -31.17 17.47
CA ARG A 80 -8.47 -30.48 18.73
C ARG A 80 -7.85 -31.24 19.91
N GLU A 81 -8.10 -32.53 19.99
CA GLU A 81 -7.64 -33.43 21.05
C GLU A 81 -6.11 -33.52 21.05
N ARG A 82 -5.49 -33.60 19.87
CA ARG A 82 -4.03 -33.60 19.73
C ARG A 82 -3.38 -32.31 20.20
N ARG A 83 -3.96 -31.14 19.84
CA ARG A 83 -3.49 -29.84 20.35
C ARG A 83 -3.66 -29.73 21.86
N GLU A 84 -4.77 -30.23 22.38
CA GLU A 84 -5.07 -30.19 23.81
C GLU A 84 -4.13 -31.07 24.62
N ILE A 85 -3.77 -32.27 24.14
CA ILE A 85 -2.76 -33.13 24.77
C ILE A 85 -1.42 -32.39 24.88
N VAL A 86 -0.96 -31.77 23.80
CA VAL A 86 0.29 -30.99 23.80
C VAL A 86 0.19 -29.80 24.77
N ARG A 87 -0.94 -29.10 24.79
CA ARG A 87 -1.19 -27.98 25.72
C ARG A 87 -1.10 -28.45 27.17
N LEU A 88 -1.81 -29.52 27.54
CA LEU A 88 -1.82 -30.04 28.91
C LEU A 88 -0.44 -30.49 29.37
N VAL A 89 0.33 -31.17 28.51
CA VAL A 89 1.71 -31.58 28.83
C VAL A 89 2.63 -30.35 28.98
N THR A 90 2.58 -29.40 28.04
CA THR A 90 3.45 -28.22 28.06
C THR A 90 3.11 -27.25 29.19
N GLN A 91 1.87 -27.22 29.67
CA GLN A 91 1.44 -26.39 30.80
C GLN A 91 1.45 -27.14 32.14
N TRP A 92 2.04 -28.34 32.19
CA TRP A 92 2.16 -29.09 33.43
C TRP A 92 3.21 -28.47 34.36
N GLU A 93 2.79 -28.10 35.57
CA GLU A 93 3.67 -27.46 36.58
C GLU A 93 3.69 -28.21 37.92
N ASP A 94 2.63 -28.95 38.27
CA ASP A 94 2.54 -29.71 39.52
C ASP A 94 2.89 -31.20 39.33
N PHE A 95 4.08 -31.60 39.81
CA PHE A 95 4.59 -32.98 39.73
C PHE A 95 4.27 -33.83 40.96
N SER A 96 3.45 -33.33 41.91
CA SER A 96 3.04 -34.10 43.11
C SER A 96 2.20 -35.35 42.77
N LEU A 97 1.57 -35.35 41.58
CA LEU A 97 0.82 -36.47 41.03
C LEU A 97 1.70 -37.58 40.44
N SER A 98 3.00 -37.34 40.24
CA SER A 98 3.96 -38.37 39.84
C SER A 98 4.40 -39.21 41.04
N TRP A 99 5.00 -40.39 40.78
CA TRP A 99 5.73 -41.11 41.82
C TRP A 99 6.95 -40.28 42.27
N PRO A 100 7.32 -40.27 43.56
CA PRO A 100 8.44 -39.45 44.06
C PRO A 100 9.73 -39.64 43.25
N ASN A 101 10.08 -40.89 42.92
CA ASN A 101 11.29 -41.21 42.16
C ASN A 101 11.19 -40.85 40.66
N ASP A 102 10.00 -40.57 40.14
CA ASP A 102 9.77 -40.20 38.74
C ASP A 102 9.67 -38.68 38.52
N GLN A 103 9.64 -37.86 39.58
CA GLN A 103 9.37 -36.43 39.45
C GLN A 103 10.43 -35.68 38.61
N ASP A 104 11.72 -35.96 38.83
CA ASP A 104 12.79 -35.33 38.06
C ASP A 104 12.78 -35.78 36.60
N LYS A 105 12.50 -37.06 36.37
CA LYS A 105 12.31 -37.61 35.02
C LYS A 105 11.13 -36.94 34.32
N ALA A 106 9.99 -36.79 34.99
CA ALA A 106 8.80 -36.12 34.46
C ALA A 106 9.07 -34.66 34.12
N ARG A 107 9.76 -33.91 34.99
CA ARG A 107 10.20 -32.53 34.73
C ARG A 107 11.05 -32.42 33.46
N GLY A 108 12.06 -33.29 33.34
CA GLY A 108 12.95 -33.31 32.17
C GLY A 108 12.20 -33.62 30.87
N LEU A 109 11.26 -34.58 30.91
CA LEU A 109 10.45 -34.96 29.76
C LEU A 109 9.49 -33.84 29.33
N VAL A 110 8.81 -33.17 30.27
CA VAL A 110 7.97 -31.99 29.97
C VAL A 110 8.80 -30.87 29.34
N ALA A 111 10.01 -30.61 29.85
CA ALA A 111 10.91 -29.61 29.26
C ALA A 111 11.31 -29.96 27.81
N ALA A 112 11.59 -31.24 27.52
CA ALA A 112 11.89 -31.70 26.17
C ALA A 112 10.70 -31.50 25.21
N VAL A 113 9.47 -31.79 25.67
CA VAL A 113 8.24 -31.52 24.88
C VAL A 113 8.09 -30.02 24.60
N ARG A 114 8.32 -29.15 25.59
CA ARG A 114 8.29 -27.68 25.43
C ARG A 114 9.29 -27.20 24.36
N GLN A 115 10.51 -27.74 24.35
CA GLN A 115 11.54 -27.38 23.36
C GLN A 115 11.12 -27.74 21.93
N ILE A 116 10.59 -28.94 21.71
CA ILE A 116 10.16 -29.40 20.38
C ILE A 116 9.03 -28.52 19.83
N VAL A 117 8.05 -28.18 20.67
CA VAL A 117 6.92 -27.32 20.30
C VAL A 117 7.37 -25.88 20.02
N GLY A 118 8.19 -25.31 20.91
CA GLY A 118 8.68 -23.93 20.80
C GLY A 118 9.53 -23.69 19.55
N ALA A 119 10.39 -24.64 19.17
CA ALA A 119 11.15 -24.55 17.93
C ALA A 119 10.23 -24.49 16.71
N ARG A 120 9.21 -25.34 16.63
CA ARG A 120 8.27 -25.38 15.49
C ARG A 120 7.42 -24.12 15.38
N ASP A 121 6.95 -23.58 16.50
CA ASP A 121 6.19 -22.33 16.51
C ASP A 121 7.00 -21.13 16.02
N SER A 122 8.30 -21.08 16.36
CA SER A 122 9.20 -20.01 15.89
C SER A 122 9.42 -20.05 14.37
N PHE A 123 9.63 -21.23 13.78
CA PHE A 123 9.74 -21.39 12.32
C PHE A 123 8.44 -21.01 11.61
N ALA A 124 7.28 -21.42 12.14
CA ALA A 124 5.98 -21.07 11.56
C ALA A 124 5.72 -19.56 11.60
N ARG A 125 6.14 -18.85 12.67
CA ARG A 125 6.05 -17.38 12.74
C ARG A 125 6.96 -16.71 11.71
N MET A 126 8.22 -17.13 11.64
CA MET A 126 9.20 -16.56 10.69
C MET A 126 8.76 -16.74 9.23
N GLN A 127 8.20 -17.89 8.87
CA GLN A 127 7.70 -18.14 7.52
C GLN A 127 6.52 -17.22 7.18
N ARG A 128 5.56 -17.05 8.09
CA ARG A 128 4.42 -16.15 7.92
C ARG A 128 4.84 -14.69 7.75
N GLU A 129 5.80 -14.23 8.54
CA GLU A 129 6.34 -12.87 8.43
C GLU A 129 6.99 -12.63 7.07
N ARG A 130 7.83 -13.58 6.59
CA ARG A 130 8.45 -13.50 5.27
C ARG A 130 7.44 -13.50 4.12
N ASP A 131 6.40 -14.33 4.21
CA ASP A 131 5.36 -14.40 3.19
C ASP A 131 4.52 -13.11 3.18
N GLN A 132 4.24 -12.52 4.34
CA GLN A 132 3.56 -11.22 4.45
C GLN A 132 4.41 -10.09 3.83
N GLU A 133 5.71 -10.03 4.14
CA GLU A 133 6.62 -9.05 3.53
C GLU A 133 6.69 -9.20 2.01
N ARG A 134 6.82 -10.42 1.51
CA ARG A 134 6.82 -10.70 0.06
C ARG A 134 5.51 -10.23 -0.58
N GLN A 135 4.38 -10.56 0.02
CA GLN A 135 3.07 -10.15 -0.50
C GLN A 135 2.85 -8.63 -0.43
N ALA A 136 3.41 -7.95 0.56
CA ALA A 136 3.38 -6.50 0.64
C ALA A 136 4.22 -5.85 -0.48
N ARG A 137 5.43 -6.37 -0.73
CA ARG A 137 6.30 -5.89 -1.82
C ARG A 137 5.68 -6.08 -3.21
N ILE A 138 5.04 -7.24 -3.45
CA ILE A 138 4.35 -7.50 -4.72
C ILE A 138 3.21 -6.51 -4.91
N ARG A 139 2.36 -6.33 -3.89
CA ARG A 139 1.23 -5.38 -3.95
C ARG A 139 1.68 -3.94 -4.20
N GLU A 140 2.76 -3.51 -3.57
CA GLU A 140 3.31 -2.17 -3.79
C GLU A 140 3.85 -2.01 -5.22
N SER A 141 4.59 -3.01 -5.72
CA SER A 141 5.09 -3.02 -7.09
C SER A 141 3.94 -2.99 -8.12
N GLU A 142 2.89 -3.78 -7.90
CA GLU A 142 1.70 -3.79 -8.76
C GLU A 142 1.00 -2.44 -8.76
N ARG A 143 0.89 -1.79 -7.59
CA ARG A 143 0.28 -0.47 -7.45
C ARG A 143 1.05 0.61 -8.19
N LEU A 144 2.38 0.61 -8.11
CA LEU A 144 3.24 1.55 -8.84
C LEU A 144 3.14 1.35 -10.36
N VAL A 145 3.10 0.10 -10.82
CA VAL A 145 2.92 -0.21 -12.25
C VAL A 145 1.55 0.23 -12.76
N ASP A 146 0.48 -0.03 -12.00
CA ASP A 146 -0.89 0.39 -12.35
C ASP A 146 -1.00 1.93 -12.39
N GLN A 147 -0.41 2.64 -11.42
CA GLN A 147 -0.36 4.10 -11.42
C GLN A 147 0.35 4.66 -12.66
N LYS A 148 1.53 4.12 -13.01
CA LYS A 148 2.26 4.52 -14.23
C LYS A 148 1.43 4.25 -15.48
N ARG A 149 0.80 3.07 -15.58
CA ARG A 149 -0.06 2.71 -16.71
C ARG A 149 -1.25 3.65 -16.86
N LYS A 150 -1.93 3.98 -15.75
CA LYS A 150 -3.06 4.92 -15.74
C LYS A 150 -2.63 6.33 -16.15
N ARG A 151 -1.50 6.82 -15.63
CA ARG A 151 -0.93 8.11 -16.04
C ARG A 151 -0.62 8.13 -17.53
N GLN A 152 0.01 7.09 -18.06
CA GLN A 152 0.32 6.99 -19.49
C GLN A 152 -0.93 6.97 -20.37
N ALA A 153 -1.96 6.23 -19.96
CA ALA A 153 -3.23 6.17 -20.67
C ALA A 153 -3.91 7.54 -20.70
N ALA A 154 -3.91 8.26 -19.57
CA ALA A 154 -4.47 9.60 -19.48
C ALA A 154 -3.70 10.62 -20.35
N ARG A 155 -2.36 10.58 -20.33
CA ARG A 155 -1.53 11.42 -21.22
C ARG A 155 -1.79 11.12 -22.70
N THR A 156 -1.96 9.84 -23.06
CA THR A 156 -2.34 9.44 -24.42
C THR A 156 -3.70 10.01 -24.83
N ALA A 157 -4.69 9.99 -23.93
CA ALA A 157 -6.01 10.58 -24.19
C ALA A 157 -5.94 12.10 -24.36
N LEU A 158 -5.13 12.80 -23.56
CA LEU A 158 -4.90 14.24 -23.71
C LEU A 158 -4.26 14.59 -25.05
N ARG A 159 -3.29 13.80 -25.51
CA ARG A 159 -2.69 13.96 -26.86
C ARG A 159 -3.75 13.85 -27.96
N ALA A 160 -4.65 12.87 -27.88
CA ALA A 160 -5.72 12.71 -28.87
C ALA A 160 -6.65 13.94 -28.93
N ARG A 161 -6.97 14.52 -27.78
CA ARG A 161 -7.80 15.74 -27.68
C ARG A 161 -7.10 16.99 -28.21
N ILE A 162 -5.78 17.06 -28.14
CA ILE A 162 -5.02 18.15 -28.78
C ILE A 162 -5.09 18.07 -30.29
N VAL A 163 -5.06 16.87 -30.86
CA VAL A 163 -5.26 16.69 -32.31
C VAL A 163 -6.64 17.20 -32.72
N GLU A 164 -7.68 16.91 -31.94
CA GLU A 164 -9.03 17.46 -32.14
C GLU A 164 -9.04 19.00 -32.02
N LEU A 165 -8.39 19.56 -31.00
CA LEU A 165 -8.28 21.00 -30.80
C LEU A 165 -7.66 21.72 -32.01
N ARG A 166 -6.63 21.13 -32.65
CA ARG A 166 -6.00 21.68 -33.86
C ARG A 166 -6.95 21.70 -35.07
N GLY A 167 -7.90 20.78 -35.14
CA GLY A 167 -8.89 20.68 -36.21
C GLY A 167 -10.16 21.50 -35.98
N GLU A 168 -10.40 21.99 -34.77
CA GLU A 168 -11.61 22.73 -34.43
C GLU A 168 -11.56 24.17 -35.00
N SER A 169 -12.59 24.54 -35.77
CA SER A 169 -12.68 25.83 -36.46
C SER A 169 -13.47 26.88 -35.66
N ASN A 170 -14.30 26.45 -34.71
CA ASN A 170 -15.07 27.33 -33.83
C ASN A 170 -14.25 27.84 -32.64
N ALA A 171 -14.09 29.16 -32.52
CA ALA A 171 -13.29 29.80 -31.48
C ALA A 171 -13.80 29.54 -30.04
N GLN A 172 -15.11 29.53 -29.83
CA GLN A 172 -15.70 29.27 -28.52
C GLN A 172 -15.48 27.83 -28.08
N ARG A 173 -15.69 26.86 -29.00
CA ARG A 173 -15.43 25.45 -28.73
C ARG A 173 -13.95 25.16 -28.47
N ARG A 174 -13.04 25.81 -29.21
CA ARG A 174 -11.60 25.71 -28.94
C ARG A 174 -11.23 26.16 -27.54
N GLY A 175 -11.77 27.30 -27.08
CA GLY A 175 -11.56 27.81 -25.73
C GLY A 175 -11.95 26.80 -24.65
N VAL A 176 -13.16 26.24 -24.77
CA VAL A 176 -13.66 25.22 -23.84
C VAL A 176 -12.81 23.94 -23.89
N LEU A 177 -12.41 23.49 -25.08
CA LEU A 177 -11.59 22.30 -25.25
C LEU A 177 -10.21 22.46 -24.60
N ILE A 178 -9.54 23.60 -24.79
CA ILE A 178 -8.21 23.81 -24.22
C ILE A 178 -8.24 23.96 -22.70
N GLU A 179 -9.23 24.68 -22.15
CA GLU A 179 -9.42 24.79 -20.70
C GLU A 179 -9.58 23.39 -20.07
N SER A 180 -10.39 22.53 -20.70
CA SER A 180 -10.58 21.16 -20.22
C SER A 180 -9.31 20.31 -20.38
N ILE A 181 -8.54 20.44 -21.46
CA ILE A 181 -7.26 19.74 -21.63
C ILE A 181 -6.26 20.15 -20.54
N LEU A 182 -6.16 21.44 -20.23
CA LEU A 182 -5.22 21.96 -19.23
C LEU A 182 -5.61 21.56 -17.81
N SER A 183 -6.91 21.58 -17.50
CA SER A 183 -7.44 21.08 -16.24
C SER A 183 -7.09 19.60 -16.04
N ASP A 184 -7.36 18.77 -17.05
CA ASP A 184 -7.08 17.33 -16.97
C ASP A 184 -5.58 17.02 -16.97
N LEU A 185 -4.76 17.80 -17.68
CA LEU A 185 -3.30 17.72 -17.60
C LEU A 185 -2.81 17.97 -16.17
N CYS A 186 -3.29 19.02 -15.52
CA CYS A 186 -2.92 19.30 -14.13
C CYS A 186 -3.36 18.15 -13.20
N ALA A 187 -4.56 17.62 -13.38
CA ALA A 187 -5.05 16.48 -12.59
C ALA A 187 -4.18 15.22 -12.77
N VAL A 188 -3.78 14.91 -14.01
CA VAL A 188 -2.90 13.77 -14.33
C VAL A 188 -1.51 13.92 -13.73
N GLU A 189 -1.01 15.16 -13.66
CA GLU A 189 0.29 15.48 -13.10
C GLU A 189 0.26 15.66 -11.57
N GLY A 190 -0.90 15.45 -10.93
CA GLY A 190 -1.06 15.61 -9.48
C GLY A 190 -0.94 17.05 -9.00
N ILE A 191 -1.10 18.00 -9.92
CA ILE A 191 -1.04 19.43 -9.67
C ILE A 191 -2.42 19.87 -9.18
N GLN A 192 -2.46 20.46 -7.98
CA GLN A 192 -3.70 20.97 -7.39
C GLN A 192 -4.18 22.19 -8.18
N VAL A 193 -5.10 21.98 -9.13
CA VAL A 193 -5.95 23.06 -9.63
C VAL A 193 -6.90 23.43 -8.50
N ARG A 194 -6.62 24.55 -7.83
CA ARG A 194 -7.67 25.20 -7.06
C ARG A 194 -8.59 25.85 -8.08
N GLU A 195 -9.83 25.37 -8.13
CA GLU A 195 -10.93 25.97 -8.89
C GLU A 195 -10.92 27.51 -8.72
N PRO A 196 -11.43 28.27 -9.72
CA PRO A 196 -11.45 29.72 -9.68
C PRO A 196 -11.90 30.17 -8.29
N PHE A 197 -11.04 30.93 -7.60
CA PHE A 197 -11.44 31.59 -6.37
C PHE A 197 -12.55 32.57 -6.74
N GLU A 198 -13.81 32.14 -6.66
CA GLU A 198 -14.95 33.04 -6.72
C GLU A 198 -14.90 33.91 -5.46
N ILE A 199 -14.12 34.99 -5.51
CA ILE A 199 -14.25 36.07 -4.53
C ILE A 199 -15.57 36.75 -4.89
N ARG A 200 -16.65 36.33 -4.22
CA ARG A 200 -17.95 36.97 -4.31
C ARG A 200 -17.94 38.20 -3.41
N ASN A 201 -17.83 39.39 -4.00
CA ASN A 201 -18.24 40.61 -3.33
C ASN A 201 -19.64 41.00 -3.81
N ALA A 202 -20.54 41.24 -2.87
CA ALA A 202 -21.88 41.78 -3.11
C ALA A 202 -22.75 41.04 -4.16
N GLY A 203 -22.54 39.73 -4.36
CA GLY A 203 -23.38 38.91 -5.24
C GLY A 203 -22.95 38.86 -6.71
N THR A 204 -21.83 39.48 -7.07
CA THR A 204 -21.20 39.37 -8.39
C THR A 204 -19.96 38.47 -8.34
N VAL A 205 -19.78 37.60 -9.34
CA VAL A 205 -18.54 36.83 -9.52
C VAL A 205 -17.49 37.80 -10.06
N GLU A 206 -16.53 38.22 -9.21
CA GLU A 206 -15.58 39.29 -9.57
C GLU A 206 -14.27 38.80 -10.19
N GLU A 207 -13.90 37.51 -10.07
CA GLU A 207 -12.58 37.03 -10.50
C GLU A 207 -12.63 35.58 -10.98
N GLN A 208 -12.43 35.34 -12.28
CA GLN A 208 -12.17 34.01 -12.84
C GLN A 208 -10.65 33.86 -13.02
N ILE A 209 -10.10 32.76 -12.53
CA ILE A 209 -8.72 32.35 -12.71
C ILE A 209 -8.76 31.02 -13.44
N ASP A 210 -8.01 30.90 -14.54
CA ASP A 210 -8.05 29.71 -15.39
C ASP A 210 -7.41 28.49 -14.68
N GLY A 211 -6.47 28.71 -13.76
CA GLY A 211 -5.99 27.69 -12.84
C GLY A 211 -4.90 28.15 -11.87
N VAL A 212 -4.54 27.29 -10.93
CA VAL A 212 -3.35 27.43 -10.07
C VAL A 212 -2.55 26.14 -10.15
N VAL A 213 -1.22 26.24 -10.29
CA VAL A 213 -0.32 25.09 -10.31
C VAL A 213 0.80 25.27 -9.29
N MET A 214 1.23 24.19 -8.66
CA MET A 214 2.36 24.20 -7.72
C MET A 214 3.57 23.56 -8.39
N ALA A 215 4.70 24.27 -8.43
CA ALA A 215 5.97 23.74 -8.91
C ALA A 215 7.12 24.27 -8.05
N ASP A 216 8.02 23.38 -7.62
CA ASP A 216 9.16 23.73 -6.76
C ASP A 216 8.74 24.53 -5.52
N HIS A 217 7.66 24.10 -4.85
CA HIS A 217 7.05 24.77 -3.68
C HIS A 217 6.50 26.19 -3.91
N HIS A 218 6.43 26.65 -5.16
CA HIS A 218 5.83 27.94 -5.51
C HIS A 218 4.48 27.76 -6.20
N LEU A 219 3.54 28.66 -5.88
CA LEU A 219 2.24 28.74 -6.55
C LEU A 219 2.37 29.60 -7.81
N TYR A 220 1.87 29.08 -8.93
CA TYR A 220 1.75 29.79 -10.20
C TYR A 220 0.28 29.98 -10.52
N LEU A 221 -0.12 31.24 -10.68
CA LEU A 221 -1.41 31.60 -11.23
C LEU A 221 -1.34 31.39 -12.75
N VAL A 222 -2.24 30.59 -13.30
CA VAL A 222 -2.27 30.29 -14.73
C VAL A 222 -3.39 31.08 -15.40
N GLU A 223 -3.06 31.74 -16.50
CA GLU A 223 -4.02 32.35 -17.42
C GLU A 223 -3.75 31.86 -18.84
N VAL A 224 -4.82 31.55 -19.57
CA VAL A 224 -4.75 31.05 -20.94
C VAL A 224 -5.55 31.98 -21.84
N LYS A 225 -4.95 32.44 -22.93
CA LYS A 225 -5.62 33.29 -23.92
C LYS A 225 -5.51 32.70 -25.31
N TRP A 226 -6.69 32.51 -25.92
CA TRP A 226 -6.83 32.05 -27.29
C TRP A 226 -7.23 33.19 -28.22
N TRP A 227 -6.26 33.93 -28.74
CA TRP A 227 -6.48 34.94 -29.78
C TRP A 227 -5.92 34.45 -31.11
N ASN A 228 -6.33 35.07 -32.22
CA ASN A 228 -5.78 34.79 -33.55
C ASN A 228 -4.56 35.66 -33.90
N ALA A 229 -4.18 36.55 -32.98
CA ALA A 229 -3.08 37.50 -33.14
C ALA A 229 -2.22 37.51 -31.86
N PRO A 230 -0.94 37.90 -31.96
CA PRO A 230 -0.07 38.06 -30.80
C PRO A 230 -0.68 38.97 -29.75
N ILE A 231 -0.50 38.58 -28.49
CA ILE A 231 -1.09 39.25 -27.34
C ILE A 231 -0.32 40.53 -27.00
N ASP A 232 -1.04 41.64 -26.81
CA ASP A 232 -0.52 42.89 -26.27
C ASP A 232 -0.65 42.95 -24.73
N ILE A 233 -0.19 44.03 -24.11
CA ILE A 233 -0.18 44.14 -22.63
C ILE A 233 -1.60 44.27 -22.03
N THR A 234 -2.58 44.71 -22.82
CA THR A 234 -3.95 44.97 -22.39
C THR A 234 -4.62 43.76 -21.74
N PRO A 235 -4.77 42.59 -22.40
CA PRO A 235 -5.37 41.39 -21.81
C PRO A 235 -4.50 40.77 -20.70
N MET A 236 -3.22 41.12 -20.60
CA MET A 236 -2.32 40.64 -19.55
C MET A 236 -2.45 41.44 -18.24
N SER A 237 -2.94 42.68 -18.32
CA SER A 237 -3.02 43.61 -17.19
C SER A 237 -3.90 43.07 -16.05
N SER A 238 -5.00 42.38 -16.36
CA SER A 238 -5.86 41.76 -15.35
C SER A 238 -5.14 40.64 -14.60
N HIS A 239 -4.31 39.85 -15.29
CA HIS A 239 -3.51 38.79 -14.68
C HIS A 239 -2.42 39.37 -13.79
N LEU A 240 -1.70 40.39 -14.27
CA LEU A 240 -0.70 41.11 -13.47
C LEU A 240 -1.28 41.68 -12.18
N LEU A 241 -2.43 42.38 -12.26
CA LEU A 241 -3.11 42.91 -11.08
C LEU A 241 -3.41 41.81 -10.04
N ARG A 242 -3.83 40.63 -10.49
CA ARG A 242 -4.11 39.47 -9.64
C ARG A 242 -2.86 38.91 -8.98
N LEU A 243 -1.72 38.92 -9.68
CA LEU A 243 -0.42 38.54 -9.12
C LEU A 243 0.07 39.54 -8.06
N PHE A 244 -0.11 40.84 -8.31
CA PHE A 244 0.31 41.90 -7.39
C PHE A 244 -0.48 41.88 -6.07
N ARG A 245 -1.75 41.46 -6.10
CA ARG A 245 -2.59 41.30 -4.91
C ARG A 245 -2.19 40.10 -4.01
N ARG A 246 -1.36 39.18 -4.50
CA ARG A 246 -1.03 37.94 -3.80
C ARG A 246 0.47 37.87 -3.47
N PRO A 247 0.86 37.85 -2.19
CA PRO A 247 2.27 37.63 -1.83
C PRO A 247 2.69 36.21 -2.24
N ASP A 248 3.95 36.06 -2.64
CA ASP A 248 4.61 34.77 -2.95
C ASP A 248 3.95 33.90 -4.05
N VAL A 249 3.12 34.50 -4.90
CA VAL A 249 2.54 33.88 -6.10
C VAL A 249 3.27 34.36 -7.36
N ARG A 250 3.54 33.42 -8.26
CA ARG A 250 4.17 33.62 -9.58
C ARG A 250 3.11 33.56 -10.68
N GLY A 251 3.41 34.11 -11.84
CA GLY A 251 2.53 34.05 -13.01
C GLY A 251 2.98 33.01 -14.03
N LEU A 252 2.02 32.37 -14.67
CA LEU A 252 2.17 31.63 -15.92
C LEU A 252 1.07 32.08 -16.89
N PHE A 253 1.45 32.77 -17.95
CA PHE A 253 0.54 33.21 -18.99
C PHE A 253 0.79 32.40 -20.25
N ILE A 254 -0.26 31.81 -20.82
CA ILE A 254 -0.19 30.92 -21.98
C ILE A 254 -0.97 31.56 -23.14
N SER A 255 -0.29 31.78 -24.25
CA SER A 255 -0.88 32.34 -25.47
C SER A 255 -0.92 31.30 -26.58
N ASN A 256 -2.01 31.25 -27.34
CA ASN A 256 -2.04 30.45 -28.58
C ASN A 256 -1.23 31.09 -29.72
N SER A 257 -1.14 32.42 -29.77
CA SER A 257 -0.58 33.14 -30.92
C SER A 257 0.64 33.99 -30.56
N GLY A 258 1.32 33.64 -29.46
CA GLY A 258 2.49 34.35 -28.96
C GLY A 258 2.15 35.74 -28.41
N TYR A 259 3.17 36.60 -28.37
CA TYR A 259 3.14 37.91 -27.74
C TYR A 259 3.74 38.96 -28.66
N THR A 260 3.27 40.18 -28.54
CA THR A 260 3.92 41.33 -29.17
C THR A 260 5.22 41.69 -28.42
N GLU A 261 6.23 42.20 -29.12
CA GLU A 261 7.50 42.62 -28.48
C GLU A 261 7.29 43.63 -27.34
N PRO A 262 6.43 44.67 -27.48
CA PRO A 262 6.13 45.57 -26.37
C PRO A 262 5.54 44.87 -25.14
N ALA A 263 4.72 43.83 -25.32
CA ALA A 263 4.16 43.08 -24.20
C ALA A 263 5.23 42.24 -23.47
N VAL A 264 6.15 41.62 -24.20
CA VAL A 264 7.29 40.89 -23.63
C VAL A 264 8.20 41.85 -22.85
N GLN A 265 8.48 43.03 -23.42
CA GLN A 265 9.28 44.06 -22.76
C GLN A 265 8.63 44.58 -21.47
N ALA A 266 7.33 44.86 -21.50
CA ALA A 266 6.58 45.26 -20.31
C ALA A 266 6.62 44.16 -19.21
N CYS A 267 6.49 42.89 -19.60
CA CYS A 267 6.62 41.78 -18.64
C CYS A 267 8.03 41.66 -18.07
N ARG A 268 9.07 41.95 -18.87
CA ARG A 268 10.48 41.94 -18.45
C ARG A 268 10.72 42.99 -17.36
N GLU A 269 10.11 44.16 -17.46
CA GLU A 269 10.19 45.22 -16.45
C GLU A 269 9.51 44.82 -15.12
N VAL A 270 8.37 44.12 -15.20
CA VAL A 270 7.63 43.56 -14.06
C VAL A 270 8.44 42.52 -13.29
N LEU A 271 9.40 41.83 -13.91
CA LEU A 271 10.22 40.79 -13.26
C LEU A 271 11.00 41.29 -12.04
N SER A 272 11.18 42.61 -11.88
CA SER A 272 11.76 43.21 -10.68
C SER A 272 10.90 43.05 -9.42
N GLN A 273 9.60 42.82 -9.59
CA GLN A 273 8.61 42.75 -8.51
C GLN A 273 7.88 41.40 -8.47
N LYS A 274 7.63 40.79 -9.64
CA LYS A 274 6.89 39.52 -9.77
C LYS A 274 7.49 38.64 -10.85
N LEU A 275 7.74 37.37 -10.54
CA LEU A 275 8.12 36.38 -11.54
C LEU A 275 6.91 36.07 -12.43
N MET A 276 7.07 36.31 -13.73
CA MET A 276 6.06 36.10 -14.75
C MET A 276 6.65 35.26 -15.88
N ILE A 277 6.12 34.05 -16.08
CA ILE A 277 6.46 33.17 -17.21
C ILE A 277 5.45 33.40 -18.32
N LEU A 278 5.96 33.67 -19.52
CA LEU A 278 5.20 33.66 -20.75
C LEU A 278 5.49 32.35 -21.49
N ALA A 279 4.42 31.70 -21.93
CA ALA A 279 4.50 30.48 -22.70
C ALA A 279 3.54 30.51 -23.88
N GLU A 280 3.85 29.70 -24.87
CA GLU A 280 2.94 29.37 -25.94
C GLU A 280 2.23 28.06 -25.68
N LEU A 281 1.00 27.95 -26.15
CA LEU A 281 0.24 26.72 -26.03
C LEU A 281 0.96 25.55 -26.71
N ASN A 282 1.67 25.81 -27.81
CA ASN A 282 2.42 24.79 -28.54
C ASN A 282 3.51 24.14 -27.67
N GLU A 283 4.06 24.84 -26.66
CA GLU A 283 4.99 24.26 -25.69
C GLU A 283 4.31 23.19 -24.81
N ILE A 284 3.05 23.41 -24.41
CA ILE A 284 2.26 22.42 -23.67
C ILE A 284 1.95 21.20 -24.54
N ILE A 285 1.74 21.41 -25.84
CA ILE A 285 1.57 20.32 -26.81
C ILE A 285 2.85 19.48 -26.88
N PHE A 286 4.00 20.11 -27.03
CA PHE A 286 5.28 19.40 -27.06
C PHE A 286 5.52 18.65 -25.75
N LEU A 287 5.28 19.28 -24.60
CA LEU A 287 5.38 18.64 -23.30
C LEU A 287 4.57 17.34 -23.22
N LEU A 288 3.33 17.40 -23.72
CA LEU A 288 2.46 16.25 -23.77
C LEU A 288 3.03 15.18 -24.69
N GLU A 289 3.48 15.52 -25.91
CA GLU A 289 4.08 14.59 -26.89
C GLU A 289 5.38 13.93 -26.40
N GLY A 290 6.25 14.67 -25.71
CA GLY A 290 7.55 14.18 -25.22
C GLY A 290 7.51 13.42 -23.90
N ASP A 291 6.32 13.22 -23.35
CA ASP A 291 6.14 12.60 -22.02
C ASP A 291 6.82 13.36 -20.86
N ARG A 292 7.13 14.64 -21.07
CA ARG A 292 7.81 15.47 -20.09
C ARG A 292 6.83 15.88 -18.96
N PRO A 293 7.25 15.85 -17.68
CA PRO A 293 6.42 16.32 -16.57
C PRO A 293 6.15 17.83 -16.64
N LEU A 294 4.92 18.27 -16.32
CA LEU A 294 4.56 19.69 -16.35
C LEU A 294 5.38 20.53 -15.37
N GLU A 295 5.62 19.99 -14.17
CA GLU A 295 6.42 20.65 -13.14
C GLU A 295 7.86 20.94 -13.59
N GLU A 296 8.47 19.99 -14.30
CA GLU A 296 9.84 20.11 -14.78
C GLU A 296 9.98 21.25 -15.81
N TRP A 297 9.03 21.33 -16.74
CA TRP A 297 8.98 22.42 -17.71
C TRP A 297 8.74 23.77 -17.04
N ILE A 298 7.82 23.86 -16.07
CA ILE A 298 7.62 25.11 -15.30
C ILE A 298 8.90 25.52 -14.58
N ARG A 299 9.63 24.56 -13.99
CA ARG A 299 10.89 24.81 -13.29
C ARG A 299 11.98 25.33 -14.23
N GLU A 300 12.10 24.75 -15.41
CA GLU A 300 13.05 25.22 -16.43
C GLU A 300 12.71 26.64 -16.88
N LYS A 301 11.43 26.88 -17.23
CA LYS A 301 10.95 28.22 -17.61
C LYS A 301 11.22 29.23 -16.50
N ALA A 302 10.91 28.89 -15.24
CA ALA A 302 11.18 29.75 -14.09
C ALA A 302 12.67 30.06 -13.94
N SER A 303 13.53 29.06 -14.16
CA SER A 303 14.99 29.21 -14.08
C SER A 303 15.51 30.19 -15.13
N ILE A 304 15.01 30.09 -16.38
CA ILE A 304 15.31 31.05 -17.46
C ILE A 304 14.90 32.47 -17.06
N VAL A 305 13.67 32.65 -16.56
CA VAL A 305 13.19 33.97 -16.13
C VAL A 305 14.06 34.55 -15.00
N LEU A 306 14.46 33.72 -14.03
CA LEU A 306 15.26 34.14 -12.89
C LEU A 306 16.70 34.48 -13.27
N MET A 307 17.35 33.66 -14.08
CA MET A 307 18.78 33.79 -14.41
C MET A 307 19.02 34.81 -15.52
N GLU A 308 18.16 34.83 -16.53
CA GLU A 308 18.40 35.56 -17.78
C GLU A 308 17.48 36.75 -17.97
N ARG A 309 16.50 36.91 -17.06
CA ARG A 309 15.47 37.97 -17.13
C ARG A 309 14.71 37.96 -18.46
N GLU A 310 14.49 36.76 -19.01
CA GLU A 310 13.73 36.55 -20.23
C GLU A 310 12.37 35.93 -19.90
N PRO A 311 11.28 36.71 -19.83
CA PRO A 311 9.96 36.21 -19.45
C PRO A 311 9.37 35.26 -20.51
N PHE A 312 9.78 35.39 -21.77
CA PHE A 312 9.32 34.56 -22.88
C PHE A 312 10.50 33.90 -23.58
N ARG A 313 10.63 32.59 -23.41
CA ARG A 313 11.54 31.74 -24.17
C ARG A 313 10.88 30.41 -24.49
N VAL A 314 10.80 30.05 -25.76
CA VAL A 314 10.25 28.75 -26.18
C VAL A 314 11.19 27.63 -25.76
N VAL A 315 10.68 26.68 -24.98
CA VAL A 315 11.41 25.49 -24.54
C VAL A 315 10.82 24.28 -25.26
N MET A 316 11.65 23.59 -26.05
CA MET A 316 11.28 22.37 -26.77
C MET A 316 11.75 21.13 -26.00
N ASN A 317 11.17 19.95 -26.27
CA ASN A 317 11.69 18.71 -25.69
C ASN A 317 13.12 18.46 -26.19
N HIS A 318 14.05 18.29 -25.25
CA HIS A 318 15.37 17.71 -25.49
C HIS A 318 15.35 16.23 -25.14
#